data_AF-A0A5J5WCP8-F1
#
_entry.id   AF-A0A5J5WCP8-F1
#
_cell.length_a   1.000
_cell.length_b   1.000
_cell.length_c   1.000
_cell.angle_alpha   90.00
_cell.angle_beta   90.00
_cell.angle_gamma   90.00
#
_symmetry.space_group_name_H-M   'P 1'
#
loop_
_entity.id
_entity.type
_entity.pdbx_description
1 polymer ?
#
loop_
_entity_poly.entity_id
_entity_poly.type
_entity_poly.pdbx_seq_one_letter_code
_entity_poly.pdbx_strand_id
1 'polypeptide(L)' 'MKRKDTVKLISADEMEFIIDKDAAMVSQTIGNMLTSPGGFAEMELGEVTFPEISAVILEKICQYFYWALQYSR' A
#
# COMPACT_ATOMS: atom_id res chain seq x y z
N MET A 1 -10.07 19.93 6.72
CA MET A 1 -10.31 18.50 6.48
C MET A 1 -9.10 17.95 5.75
N LYS A 2 -8.21 17.20 6.41
CA LYS A 2 -7.11 16.53 5.67
C LYS A 2 -7.77 15.53 4.73
N ARG A 3 -7.53 15.64 3.43
CA ARG A 3 -7.82 14.53 2.52
C ARG A 3 -7.06 13.33 3.07
N LYS A 4 -7.77 12.24 3.39
CA LYS A 4 -7.10 10.99 3.72
C LYS A 4 -6.59 10.46 2.39
N ASP A 5 -5.31 10.70 2.13
CA ASP A 5 -4.60 10.01 1.06
C ASP A 5 -4.64 8.52 1.39
N THR A 6 -5.37 7.76 0.59
CA THR A 6 -5.42 6.30 0.64
C THR A 6 -4.71 5.75 -0.58
N VAL A 7 -4.14 4.56 -0.43
CA VAL A 7 -3.52 3.83 -1.53
C VAL A 7 -4.22 2.48 -1.69
N LYS A 8 -4.19 1.95 -2.90
CA LYS A 8 -4.75 0.65 -3.23
C LYS A 8 -3.62 -0.35 -3.47
N LEU A 9 -3.65 -1.47 -2.77
CA LEU A 9 -2.75 -2.59 -2.98
C LEU A 9 -3.54 -3.73 -3.61
N ILE A 10 -3.07 -4.25 -4.74
CA ILE A 10 -3.75 -5.31 -5.51
C ILE A 10 -2.93 -6.59 -5.34
N SER A 11 -3.56 -7.68 -4.88
CA SER A 11 -2.90 -8.97 -4.76
C SER A 11 -2.79 -9.71 -6.09
N ALA A 12 -2.05 -10.82 -6.11
CA ALA A 12 -1.97 -11.76 -7.22
C ALA A 12 -3.36 -12.30 -7.62
N ASP A 13 -4.26 -12.46 -6.66
CA ASP A 13 -5.65 -12.89 -6.86
C ASP A 13 -6.59 -11.77 -7.33
N GLU A 14 -6.05 -10.64 -7.82
CA GLU A 14 -6.80 -9.45 -8.25
C GLU A 14 -7.67 -8.80 -7.15
N MET A 15 -7.39 -9.11 -5.88
CA MET A 15 -8.10 -8.54 -4.73
C MET A 15 -7.52 -7.18 -4.35
N GLU A 16 -8.40 -6.20 -4.20
CA GLU A 16 -8.05 -4.81 -3.92
C GLU A 16 -8.12 -4.50 -2.41
N PHE A 17 -7.05 -3.95 -1.86
CA PHE A 17 -6.94 -3.52 -0.47
C PHE A 17 -6.70 -2.02 -0.40
N ILE A 18 -7.67 -1.27 0.13
CA ILE A 18 -7.54 0.18 0.30
C ILE A 18 -7.07 0.47 1.74
N ILE A 19 -5.90 1.09 1.86
CA ILE A 19 -5.31 1.43 3.16
C ILE A 19 -4.89 2.91 3.21
N ASP A 20 -4.75 3.47 4.41
CA ASP A 20 -4.23 4.82 4.60
C ASP A 20 -2.77 4.89 4.10
N LYS A 21 -2.43 5.95 3.35
CA LYS A 21 -1.07 6.16 2.82
C LYS A 21 -0.02 6.19 3.93
N ASP A 22 -0.36 6.75 5.09
CA ASP A 22 0.52 6.80 6.27
C ASP A 22 0.91 5.40 6.75
N ALA A 23 -0.04 4.44 6.72
CA ALA A 23 0.23 3.04 7.06
C ALA A 23 1.09 2.36 5.99
N ALA A 24 0.79 2.58 4.70
CA ALA A 24 1.58 2.03 3.60
C ALA A 24 3.03 2.53 3.61
N MET A 25 3.25 3.80 4.00
CA MET A 25 4.57 4.43 4.09
C MET A 25 5.44 3.90 5.22
N VAL A 26 4.90 3.07 6.13
CA VAL A 26 5.73 2.32 7.10
C VAL A 26 6.68 1.37 6.37
N SER A 27 6.31 0.87 5.19
CA SER A 27 7.19 0.11 4.31
C SER A 27 7.94 1.04 3.35
N GLN A 28 9.27 1.11 3.50
CA GLN A 28 10.12 1.88 2.57
C GLN A 28 9.98 1.39 1.13
N THR A 29 9.83 0.08 0.91
CA THR A 29 9.67 -0.48 -0.43
C THR A 29 8.37 -0.01 -1.08
N ILE A 30 7.25 -0.06 -0.35
CA ILE A 30 5.96 0.41 -0.88
C ILE A 30 5.96 1.92 -1.05
N GLY A 31 6.55 2.66 -0.10
CA GLY A 31 6.79 4.09 -0.25
C GLY A 31 7.53 4.40 -1.55
N ASN A 32 8.63 3.69 -1.82
CA ASN A 32 9.40 3.85 -3.05
C ASN A 32 8.59 3.49 -4.30
N MET A 33 7.79 2.41 -4.29
CA MET A 33 6.92 2.07 -5.41
C MET A 33 5.89 3.17 -5.69
N LEU A 34 5.27 3.73 -4.65
CA LEU A 34 4.31 4.83 -4.73
C LEU A 34 4.96 6.16 -5.17
N THR A 35 6.25 6.36 -4.90
CA THR A 35 6.97 7.61 -5.22
C THR A 35 7.92 7.48 -6.40
N SER A 36 8.05 6.30 -7.04
CA SER A 36 9.01 6.10 -8.12
C SER A 36 8.50 6.77 -9.41
N PRO A 37 9.28 7.66 -10.04
CA PRO A 37 8.87 8.40 -11.25
C PRO A 37 8.82 7.55 -12.54
N GLY A 38 8.79 6.21 -12.43
CA GLY A 38 8.95 5.26 -13.53
C GLY A 38 7.65 4.82 -14.23
N GLY A 39 6.49 5.11 -13.67
CA GLY A 39 5.18 4.71 -14.21
C GLY A 39 4.18 5.84 -14.04
N PHE A 40 3.99 6.66 -15.08
CA PHE A 40 3.16 7.87 -15.05
C PHE A 40 1.66 7.61 -14.74
N ALA A 41 1.20 6.35 -14.71
CA ALA A 41 -0.19 6.01 -14.41
C ALA A 41 -0.44 5.65 -12.92
N GLU A 42 0.54 5.06 -12.23
CA GLU A 42 0.36 4.60 -10.83
C GLU A 42 0.48 5.75 -9.82
N MET A 43 1.20 6.82 -10.16
CA MET A 43 1.39 7.99 -9.29
C MET A 43 0.12 8.84 -9.10
N GLU A 44 -0.78 8.91 -10.09
CA GLU A 44 -2.02 9.66 -9.99
C GLU A 44 -3.11 8.92 -9.21
N LEU A 45 -3.11 7.58 -9.27
CA LEU A 45 -4.15 6.75 -8.65
C LEU A 45 -3.73 6.14 -7.30
N GLY A 46 -2.43 6.08 -6.99
CA GLY A 46 -1.94 5.53 -5.72
C GLY A 46 -2.16 4.01 -5.62
N GLU A 47 -2.01 3.30 -6.73
CA GLU A 47 -2.24 1.86 -6.84
C GLU A 47 -0.91 1.11 -6.97
N VAL A 48 -0.79 -0.05 -6.32
CA VAL A 48 0.38 -0.92 -6.39
C VAL A 48 -0.08 -2.37 -6.54
N THR A 49 0.41 -3.06 -7.56
CA THR A 49 0.06 -4.47 -7.83
C THR A 49 1.18 -5.40 -7.39
N PHE A 50 0.81 -6.46 -6.68
CA PHE A 50 1.71 -7.50 -6.18
C PHE A 50 1.40 -8.84 -6.84
N PRO A 51 2.01 -9.14 -8.02
CA PRO A 51 1.72 -10.37 -8.76
C PRO A 51 2.17 -11.66 -8.06
N GLU A 52 3.01 -11.55 -7.03
CA GLU A 52 3.56 -12.70 -6.29
C GLU A 52 2.95 -12.86 -4.89
N ILE A 53 2.10 -11.92 -4.44
CA ILE A 53 1.54 -11.92 -3.08
C ILE A 53 0.06 -12.27 -3.15
N SER A 54 -0.33 -13.39 -2.55
CA SER A 54 -1.74 -13.78 -2.45
C SER A 54 -2.53 -12.82 -1.55
N ALA A 55 -3.85 -12.74 -1.76
CA ALA A 55 -4.74 -11.87 -0.98
C ALA A 55 -4.65 -12.13 0.53
N VAL A 56 -4.52 -13.39 0.95
CA VAL A 56 -4.41 -13.77 2.37
C VAL A 56 -3.13 -13.21 3.01
N ILE A 57 -2.02 -13.23 2.27
CA ILE A 57 -0.75 -12.66 2.75
C ILE A 57 -0.84 -11.14 2.75
N LEU A 58 -1.38 -10.54 1.69
CA LEU A 58 -1.52 -9.09 1.57
C LEU A 58 -2.41 -8.52 2.68
N GLU A 59 -3.48 -9.21 3.07
CA GLU A 59 -4.32 -8.84 4.22
C GLU A 59 -3.49 -8.75 5.51
N LYS A 60 -2.62 -9.75 5.77
CA LYS A 60 -1.75 -9.76 6.95
C LYS A 60 -0.71 -8.65 6.91
N ILE A 61 -0.18 -8.34 5.73
CA ILE A 61 0.72 -7.21 5.52
C ILE A 61 0.01 -5.89 5.83
N CYS A 62 -1.23 -5.70 5.36
CA CYS A 62 -2.04 -4.52 5.68
C CYS A 62 -2.30 -4.40 7.18
N GLN A 63 -2.66 -5.49 7.87
CA GLN A 63 -2.80 -5.52 9.33
C GLN A 63 -1.51 -5.12 10.03
N TYR A 64 -0.36 -5.64 9.56
CA TYR A 64 0.95 -5.29 10.08
C TYR A 64 1.28 -3.82 9.88
N PHE A 65 0.94 -3.20 8.74
CA PHE A 65 1.18 -1.78 8.52
C PHE A 65 0.46 -0.89 9.53
N TYR A 66 -0.81 -1.17 9.82
CA TYR A 66 -1.54 -0.42 10.85
C TYR A 66 -0.96 -0.67 12.24
N TRP A 67 -0.59 -1.91 12.56
CA TRP A 67 0.05 -2.21 13.82
C TRP A 67 1.38 -1.45 13.96
N ALA A 68 2.23 -1.52 12.96
CA ALA A 68 3.53 -0.85 12.95
C ALA A 68 3.37 0.68 12.96
N LEU A 69 2.37 1.24 12.28
CA LEU A 69 2.09 2.67 12.34
C LEU A 69 1.73 3.14 13.77
N GLN A 70 0.99 2.32 14.51
CA GLN A 70 0.54 2.64 15.87
C GLN A 70 1.61 2.36 16.93
N TYR A 71 2.41 1.30 16.77
CA TYR A 71 3.26 0.76 17.83
C TYR A 71 4.76 0.76 17.51
N SER A 72 5.17 0.90 16.25
CA SER A 72 6.58 0.92 15.85
C SER A 72 7.19 2.33 15.85
N ARG A 73 6.58 3.28 16.58
CA ARG A 73 7.08 4.63 16.82
C ARG A 73 7.84 4.74 18.13
#